data_AF-A0AAV4I6V3-F1
#
_entry.id   AF-A0AAV4I6V3-F1
#
_cell.length_a   1.000
_cell.length_b   1.000
_cell.length_c   1.000
_cell.angle_alpha   90.00
_cell.angle_beta   90.00
_cell.angle_gamma   90.00
#
_symmetry.space_group_name_H-M   'P 1'
#
loop_
_entity.id
_entity.type
_entity.pdbx_description
1 polymer ?
#
loop_
_entity_poly.entity_id
_entity_poly.type
_entity_poly.pdbx_seq_one_letter_code
_entity_poly.pdbx_strand_id
1 'polypeptide(L)'
;WARDEFEREFHDDPETASQFLTDAKFLERTLKLQGSQPLDILESVRRNLVEERPKTFEDCVSLARHSFARNYTHKIQQLLFNFPADQ
;
A
#
# COMPACT_ATOMS: atom_id res chain seq x y z
N TRP A 1 12.92 8.74 1.31
CA TRP A 1 12.55 7.43 0.75
C TRP A 1 12.31 6.38 1.83
N ALA A 2 13.34 5.84 2.50
CA ALA A 2 13.12 4.75 3.48
C ALA A 2 12.19 5.16 4.65
N ARG A 3 12.32 6.41 5.13
CA ARG A 3 11.39 6.99 6.12
C ARG A 3 9.96 7.06 5.58
N ASP A 4 9.77 7.55 4.36
CA ASP A 4 8.45 7.73 3.76
C ASP A 4 7.77 6.36 3.51
N GLU A 5 8.53 5.34 3.14
CA GLU A 5 8.03 3.96 3.06
C GLU A 5 7.62 3.42 4.44
N PHE A 6 8.40 3.71 5.49
CA PHE A 6 8.09 3.29 6.85
C PHE A 6 6.79 3.94 7.35
N GLU A 7 6.64 5.26 7.22
CA GLU A 7 5.43 5.98 7.60
C GLU A 7 4.22 5.45 6.83
N ARG A 8 4.34 5.24 5.51
CA ARG A 8 3.23 4.72 4.72
C ARG A 8 2.79 3.33 5.17
N GLU A 9 3.71 2.38 5.25
CA GLU A 9 3.40 0.96 5.47
C GLU A 9 2.95 0.69 6.92
N PHE A 10 3.51 1.39 7.90
CA PHE A 10 3.30 1.07 9.32
C PHE A 10 2.49 2.12 10.09
N HIS A 11 2.21 3.28 9.50
CA HIS A 11 1.39 4.33 10.11
C HIS A 11 0.17 4.67 9.25
N ASP A 12 0.38 5.24 8.05
CA ASP A 12 -0.70 5.84 7.26
C ASP A 12 -1.71 4.82 6.73
N ASP A 13 -1.23 3.70 6.18
CA ASP A 13 -2.10 2.65 5.62
C ASP A 13 -2.93 1.94 6.72
N PRO A 14 -2.34 1.52 7.87
CA PRO A 14 -3.11 1.02 9.01
C PRO A 14 -4.09 2.05 9.59
N GLU A 15 -3.69 3.32 9.69
CA GLU A 15 -4.58 4.39 10.19
C GLU A 15 -5.79 4.56 9.26
N THR A 16 -5.55 4.60 7.94
CA THR A 16 -6.60 4.71 6.93
C THR A 16 -7.58 3.53 7.01
N ALA A 17 -7.07 2.31 7.18
CA ALA A 17 -7.90 1.13 7.39
C ALA A 17 -8.72 1.19 8.69
N SER A 18 -8.12 1.71 9.77
CA SER A 18 -8.85 1.94 11.03
C SER A 18 -9.96 2.98 10.85
N GLN A 19 -9.69 4.10 10.19
CA GLN A 19 -10.69 5.14 9.93
C GLN A 19 -11.85 4.60 9.07
N PHE A 20 -11.56 3.74 8.08
CA PHE A 20 -12.60 3.05 7.31
C PHE A 20 -13.53 2.21 8.19
N LEU A 21 -13.00 1.55 9.23
CA LEU A 21 -13.78 0.70 10.13
C LEU A 21 -14.56 1.50 11.19
N THR A 22 -14.05 2.66 11.62
CA THR A 22 -14.60 3.41 12.76
C THR A 22 -15.42 4.63 12.39
N ASP A 23 -15.15 5.26 11.24
CA ASP A 23 -15.81 6.50 10.84
C ASP A 23 -16.87 6.25 9.76
N ALA A 24 -18.13 6.39 10.13
CA ALA A 24 -19.28 6.21 9.24
C ALA A 24 -19.29 7.18 8.03
N LYS A 25 -18.59 8.31 8.11
CA LYS A 25 -18.46 9.29 7.02
C LYS A 25 -17.17 9.12 6.20
N PHE A 26 -16.37 8.09 6.46
CA PHE A 26 -15.14 7.81 5.71
C PHE A 26 -15.41 7.71 4.21
N LEU A 27 -16.32 6.82 3.80
CA LEU A 27 -16.63 6.62 2.38
C LEU A 27 -17.12 7.89 1.70
N GLU A 28 -17.99 8.65 2.36
CA GLU A 28 -18.51 9.91 1.80
C GLU A 28 -17.38 10.92 1.54
N ARG A 29 -16.42 11.06 2.47
CA ARG A 29 -15.28 11.97 2.32
C ARG A 29 -14.30 11.46 1.26
N THR A 30 -13.96 10.17 1.29
CA THR A 30 -13.00 9.57 0.35
C THR A 30 -13.49 9.67 -1.08
N LEU A 31 -14.79 9.44 -1.35
CA LEU A 31 -15.37 9.54 -2.69
C LEU A 31 -15.46 10.97 -3.23
N LYS A 32 -15.30 11.99 -2.38
CA LYS A 32 -15.26 13.40 -2.79
C LYS A 32 -13.85 13.88 -3.15
N LEU A 33 -12.82 13.05 -2.96
CA LEU A 33 -11.45 13.39 -3.34
C LEU A 33 -11.27 13.40 -4.87
N GLN A 34 -10.24 14.12 -5.33
CA GLN A 34 -10.02 14.35 -6.75
C GLN A 34 -9.12 13.28 -7.40
N GLY A 35 -9.34 13.02 -8.69
CA GLY A 35 -8.48 12.17 -9.50
C GLY A 35 -8.49 10.71 -9.04
N SER A 36 -7.31 10.09 -8.92
CA SER A 36 -7.14 8.69 -8.49
C SER A 36 -7.21 8.49 -6.99
N GLN A 37 -7.20 9.56 -6.18
CA GLN A 37 -7.12 9.46 -4.72
C GLN A 37 -8.19 8.55 -4.09
N PRO A 38 -9.48 8.60 -4.50
CA PRO A 38 -10.48 7.68 -3.94
C PRO A 38 -10.12 6.22 -4.18
N LEU A 39 -9.61 5.89 -5.37
CA LEU A 39 -9.21 4.53 -5.73
C LEU A 39 -7.99 4.10 -4.93
N ASP A 40 -6.95 4.93 -4.89
CA ASP A 40 -5.68 4.64 -4.19
C ASP A 40 -5.94 4.33 -2.70
N ILE A 41 -6.80 5.13 -2.05
CA ILE A 41 -7.20 4.94 -0.64
C ILE A 41 -7.98 3.63 -0.46
N LEU A 42 -8.97 3.37 -1.31
CA LEU A 42 -9.80 2.16 -1.18
C LEU A 42 -9.01 0.89 -1.50
N GLU A 43 -8.05 0.95 -2.42
CA GLU A 43 -7.12 -0.15 -2.68
C GLU A 43 -6.21 -0.41 -1.48
N SER A 44 -5.69 0.64 -0.82
CA SER A 44 -4.93 0.50 0.43
C SER A 44 -5.77 -0.17 1.53
N VAL A 45 -7.00 0.28 1.74
CA VAL A 45 -7.93 -0.33 2.71
C VAL A 45 -8.17 -1.81 2.39
N ARG A 46 -8.45 -2.13 1.13
CA ARG A 46 -8.68 -3.52 0.67
C ARG A 46 -7.44 -4.40 0.88
N ARG A 47 -6.26 -3.89 0.55
CA ARG A 47 -4.98 -4.59 0.74
C ARG A 47 -4.77 -4.94 2.20
N ASN A 48 -4.92 -3.96 3.10
CA ASN A 48 -4.65 -4.12 4.53
C ASN A 48 -5.70 -4.96 5.28
N LEU A 49 -6.99 -4.85 4.90
CA LEU A 49 -8.07 -5.54 5.61
C LEU A 49 -8.39 -6.93 5.06
N VAL A 50 -8.05 -7.21 3.80
CA VAL A 50 -8.46 -8.43 3.10
C VAL A 50 -7.29 -9.19 2.50
N GLU A 51 -6.52 -8.59 1.59
CA GLU A 51 -5.55 -9.34 0.77
C GLU A 51 -4.27 -9.71 1.52
N GLU A 52 -3.68 -8.74 2.20
CA GLU A 52 -2.38 -8.84 2.88
C GLU A 52 -2.57 -8.82 4.40
N ARG A 53 -3.76 -9.18 4.92
CA ARG A 53 -4.02 -9.23 6.36
C ARG A 53 -3.39 -10.48 6.98
N PRO A 54 -2.29 -10.36 7.76
CA PRO A 54 -1.65 -11.52 8.36
C PRO A 54 -2.51 -12.10 9.48
N LYS A 55 -2.48 -13.42 9.65
CA LYS A 55 -3.13 -14.13 10.76
C LYS A 55 -2.12 -14.77 11.70
N THR A 56 -0.90 -14.97 11.23
CA THR A 56 0.22 -15.58 11.94
C THR A 56 1.48 -14.74 11.76
N PHE A 57 2.52 -15.03 12.53
CA PHE A 57 3.81 -14.35 12.37
C PHE A 57 4.51 -14.76 11.05
N GLU A 58 4.32 -16.01 10.64
CA GLU A 58 4.83 -16.57 9.38
C GLU A 58 4.24 -15.82 8.17
N ASP A 59 2.98 -15.40 8.24
CA ASP A 59 2.37 -14.53 7.23
C ASP A 59 3.10 -13.18 7.17
N CYS A 60 3.44 -12.59 8.32
CA CYS A 60 4.21 -11.34 8.36
C CYS A 60 5.60 -11.48 7.73
N VAL A 61 6.30 -12.61 7.96
CA VAL A 61 7.59 -12.89 7.33
C VAL A 61 7.43 -13.00 5.81
N SER A 62 6.36 -13.65 5.34
CA SER A 62 6.04 -13.77 3.91
C SER A 62 5.73 -12.41 3.29
N LEU A 63 4.94 -11.57 3.97
CA LEU A 63 4.64 -10.20 3.56
C LEU A 63 5.91 -9.34 3.46
N ALA A 64 6.79 -9.42 4.46
CA ALA A 64 8.08 -8.71 4.44
C ALA A 64 8.92 -9.15 3.23
N ARG A 65 8.95 -10.45 2.91
CA ARG A 65 9.68 -10.98 1.75
C ARG A 65 9.09 -10.51 0.41
N HIS A 66 7.77 -10.44 0.29
CA HIS A 66 7.09 -9.91 -0.89
C HIS A 66 7.29 -8.40 -1.04
N SER A 67 7.20 -7.63 0.05
CA SER A 67 7.47 -6.19 0.08
C SER A 67 8.91 -5.87 -0.35
N PHE A 68 9.89 -6.67 0.11
CA PHE A 68 11.27 -6.55 -0.35
C PHE A 68 11.39 -6.75 -1.88
N ALA A 69 10.79 -7.80 -2.44
CA ALA A 69 10.80 -8.02 -3.89
C ALA A 69 10.10 -6.89 -4.65
N ARG A 70 8.95 -6.41 -4.16
CA ARG A 70 8.21 -5.30 -4.75
C ARG A 70 9.07 -4.04 -4.83
N ASN A 71 9.75 -3.68 -3.74
CA ASN A 71 10.51 -2.45 -3.65
C ASN A 71 11.88 -2.48 -4.32
N TYR A 72 12.59 -3.62 -4.23
CA TYR A 72 13.99 -3.72 -4.65
C TYR A 72 14.22 -4.65 -5.85
N THR A 73 13.14 -5.18 -6.44
CA THR A 73 13.22 -5.98 -7.68
C THR A 73 12.20 -5.50 -8.69
N HIS A 74 10.91 -5.60 -8.39
CA HIS A 74 9.86 -5.34 -9.38
C HIS A 74 9.82 -3.86 -9.80
N LYS A 75 9.87 -2.92 -8.84
CA LYS A 75 9.90 -1.48 -9.16
C LYS A 75 11.12 -1.11 -10.01
N ILE A 76 12.28 -1.71 -9.74
CA ILE A 76 13.52 -1.47 -10.51
C ILE A 76 13.40 -2.05 -11.92
N GLN A 77 12.89 -3.28 -12.05
CA GLN A 77 12.66 -3.91 -13.35
C GLN A 77 11.66 -3.10 -14.19
N GLN A 78 10.57 -2.63 -13.57
CA GLN A 78 9.58 -1.79 -14.26
C GLN A 78 10.20 -0.45 -14.72
N LEU A 79 11.07 0.14 -13.89
CA LEU A 79 11.79 1.35 -14.26
C LEU A 79 12.70 1.11 -15.48
N LEU A 80 13.49 0.03 -15.48
CA LEU A 80 14.38 -0.33 -16.58
C LEU A 80 13.64 -0.78 -17.84
N PHE A 81 12.43 -1.33 -17.70
CA PHE A 81 11.56 -1.62 -18.83
C PHE A 81 11.09 -0.33 -19.51
N ASN A 82 10.72 0.68 -18.72
CA ASN A 82 10.28 1.98 -19.24
C ASN A 82 11.46 2.83 -19.78
N PHE A 83 12.63 2.69 -19.17
CA PHE A 83 13.87 3.40 -19.50
C PHE A 83 15.02 2.39 -19.63
N PRO A 84 15.21 1.80 -20.84
CA PRO A 84 16.28 0.85 -21.08
C PRO A 84 17.64 1.42 -20.70
N ALA A 85 18.51 0.59 -20.11
CA ALA A 85 19.80 1.03 -19.61
C ALA A 85 20.78 1.47 -20.71
N ASP A 86 20.52 1.07 -21.96
CA ASP A 86 21.32 1.30 -23.16
C ASP A 86 20.74 2.35 -24.10
N GLN A 87 19.75 3.13 -23.63
CA GLN A 87 19.17 4.24 -24.39
C GLN A 87 20.16 5.41 -24.59
#